data_AF-A0A373TDL6-F1
#
_entry.id   AF-A0A373TDL6-F1
#
_cell.length_a   1.000
_cell.length_b   1.000
_cell.length_c   1.000
_cell.angle_alpha   90.00
_cell.angle_beta   90.00
_cell.angle_gamma   90.00
#
_symmetry.space_group_name_H-M   'P 1'
#
loop_
_entity.id
_entity.type
_entity.pdbx_description
1 polymer ?
#
loop_
_entity_poly.entity_id
_entity_poly.type
_entity_poly.pdbx_seq_one_letter_code
_entity_poly.pdbx_strand_id
1 'polypeptide(L)'
;MNANGFYRAALNNRLSENDFSFKNNHTTELKLKVLGIIMSMDTSARMIGNYTGPHLELYTEKVTGTTTACLGLIQSKDCYIPNSVLSEDIRSIVPKPPGKIFAIFKKPIGAPLYTQLTYKSKNINITKKCLPKELLTEVDTSLLEDNNNSDDNEPA
;
A
#
# COMPACT_ATOMS: atom_id res chain seq x y z
N MET A 1 15.96 10.77 -20.61
CA MET A 1 15.87 11.45 -19.30
C MET A 1 15.78 10.39 -18.21
N ASN A 2 16.53 10.49 -17.10
CA ASN A 2 16.38 9.54 -15.98
C ASN A 2 15.22 9.97 -15.06
N ALA A 3 14.81 9.11 -14.12
CA ALA A 3 13.64 9.37 -13.26
C ALA A 3 13.74 10.67 -12.45
N ASN A 4 14.91 10.97 -11.88
CA ASN A 4 15.13 12.21 -11.12
C ASN A 4 15.06 13.45 -12.02
N GLY A 5 15.60 13.35 -13.24
CA GLY A 5 15.51 14.42 -14.24
C GLY A 5 14.06 14.67 -14.66
N PHE A 6 13.30 13.59 -14.90
CA PHE A 6 11.88 13.67 -15.21
C PHE A 6 11.09 14.36 -14.11
N TYR A 7 11.29 13.93 -12.86
CA TYR A 7 10.59 14.52 -11.72
C TYR A 7 10.90 16.01 -11.55
N ARG A 8 12.17 16.40 -11.69
CA ARG A 8 12.56 17.82 -11.64
C ARG A 8 11.97 18.62 -12.79
N ALA A 9 11.91 18.07 -13.99
CA ALA A 9 11.28 18.74 -15.13
C ALA A 9 9.77 18.93 -14.91
N ALA A 10 9.08 17.92 -14.35
CA ALA A 10 7.66 18.01 -13.98
C ALA A 10 7.41 19.14 -12.98
N LEU A 11 8.18 19.19 -11.88
CA LEU A 11 8.04 20.21 -10.84
C LEU A 11 8.26 21.64 -11.36
N ASN A 12 9.11 21.80 -12.38
CA ASN A 12 9.44 23.09 -12.96
C ASN A 12 8.58 23.43 -14.20
N ASN A 13 7.52 22.66 -14.51
CA ASN A 13 6.69 22.83 -15.69
C ASN A 13 7.49 22.84 -17.02
N ARG A 14 8.51 21.97 -17.11
CA ARG A 14 9.41 21.85 -18.28
C ARG A 14 9.17 20.58 -19.11
N LEU A 15 8.06 19.90 -18.88
CA LEU A 15 7.66 18.74 -19.67
C LEU A 15 6.67 19.18 -20.74
N SER A 16 6.89 18.70 -21.96
CA SER A 16 6.01 18.84 -23.12
C SER A 16 5.46 17.48 -23.53
N GLU A 17 4.41 17.44 -24.35
CA GLU A 17 3.85 16.19 -24.87
C GLU A 17 4.89 15.35 -25.64
N ASN A 18 5.83 16.01 -26.31
CA ASN A 18 6.91 15.36 -27.07
C ASN A 18 7.94 14.65 -26.18
N ASP A 19 7.95 14.92 -24.87
CA ASP A 19 8.82 14.22 -23.91
C ASP A 19 8.28 12.82 -23.53
N PHE A 20 7.09 12.46 -24.03
CA PHE A 20 6.40 11.22 -23.70
C PHE A 20 6.24 10.33 -24.93
N SER A 21 6.39 9.02 -24.72
CA SER A 21 6.04 7.99 -25.70
C SER A 21 5.29 6.86 -24.99
N PHE A 22 4.25 6.35 -25.63
CA PHE A 22 3.45 5.27 -25.09
C PHE A 22 4.04 3.94 -25.53
N LYS A 23 4.00 2.94 -24.65
CA LYS A 23 4.40 1.59 -25.02
C LYS A 23 3.31 1.00 -25.92
N ASN A 24 3.71 0.32 -26.99
CA ASN A 24 2.78 -0.32 -27.93
C ASN A 24 1.97 -1.49 -27.33
N ASN A 25 2.22 -1.87 -26.08
CA ASN A 25 1.57 -3.00 -25.40
C ASN A 25 0.41 -2.58 -24.49
N HIS A 26 -0.09 -1.36 -24.62
CA HIS A 26 -1.21 -0.79 -23.85
C HIS A 26 -1.01 -0.68 -22.33
N THR A 27 0.17 -1.02 -21.82
CA THR A 27 0.44 -0.98 -20.38
C THR A 27 0.53 0.45 -19.86
N THR A 28 0.90 1.42 -20.69
CA THR A 28 0.95 2.84 -20.28
C THR A 28 -0.45 3.34 -19.91
N GLU A 29 -1.44 3.07 -20.74
CA GLU A 29 -2.83 3.49 -20.57
C GLU A 29 -3.46 2.83 -19.34
N LEU A 30 -3.20 1.53 -19.13
CA LEU A 30 -3.66 0.82 -17.94
C LEU A 30 -3.10 1.44 -16.65
N LYS A 31 -1.80 1.80 -16.66
CA LYS A 31 -1.16 2.44 -15.51
C LYS A 31 -1.72 3.83 -15.24
N LEU A 32 -1.93 4.64 -16.29
CA LEU A 32 -2.51 5.98 -16.17
C LEU A 32 -3.96 5.93 -15.66
N LYS A 33 -4.77 4.97 -16.12
CA LYS A 33 -6.17 4.78 -15.69
C LYS A 33 -6.31 4.64 -14.18
N VAL A 34 -5.36 3.98 -13.52
CA VAL A 34 -5.41 3.73 -12.07
C VAL A 34 -4.55 4.68 -11.24
N LEU A 35 -3.76 5.55 -11.87
CA LEU A 35 -2.77 6.39 -11.19
C LEU A 35 -3.38 7.21 -10.04
N GLY A 36 -4.53 7.84 -10.28
CA GLY A 36 -5.23 8.63 -9.26
C GLY A 36 -5.66 7.80 -8.04
N ILE A 37 -6.08 6.54 -8.26
CA ILE A 37 -6.45 5.62 -7.17
C ILE A 37 -5.18 5.23 -6.39
N ILE A 38 -4.11 4.86 -7.09
CA ILE A 38 -2.84 4.45 -6.49
C ILE A 38 -2.22 5.54 -5.60
N MET A 39 -2.37 6.81 -5.95
CA MET A 39 -1.84 7.92 -5.13
C MET A 39 -2.48 8.01 -3.73
N SER A 40 -3.61 7.34 -3.50
CA SER A 40 -4.32 7.29 -2.22
C SER A 40 -4.24 5.91 -1.55
N MET A 41 -3.27 5.07 -1.91
CA MET A 41 -3.22 3.68 -1.47
C MET A 41 -3.03 3.53 0.05
N ASP A 42 -2.44 4.55 0.69
CA ASP A 42 -2.31 4.65 2.15
C ASP A 42 -3.66 4.78 2.89
N THR A 43 -4.74 5.15 2.20
CA THR A 43 -6.10 5.24 2.76
C THR A 43 -7.08 4.27 2.13
N SER A 44 -6.84 3.85 0.88
CA SER A 44 -7.78 3.05 0.08
C SER A 44 -7.49 1.54 0.05
N ALA A 45 -6.26 1.09 0.33
CA ALA A 45 -5.92 -0.34 0.29
C ALA A 45 -6.73 -1.14 1.32
N ARG A 46 -7.25 -2.31 0.91
CA ARG A 46 -8.05 -3.20 1.78
C ARG A 46 -7.49 -4.61 1.86
N MET A 47 -6.68 -5.01 0.89
CA MET A 47 -6.15 -6.35 0.77
C MET A 47 -4.66 -6.33 0.47
N ILE A 48 -3.96 -7.38 0.90
CA ILE A 48 -2.54 -7.62 0.63
C ILE A 48 -2.29 -9.11 0.38
N GLY A 49 -1.34 -9.45 -0.47
CA GLY A 49 -0.97 -10.84 -0.70
C GLY A 49 0.33 -10.98 -1.49
N ASN A 50 0.85 -12.20 -1.55
CA ASN A 50 1.94 -12.53 -2.47
C ASN A 50 1.39 -12.53 -3.89
N TYR A 51 2.13 -11.94 -4.82
CA TYR A 51 1.73 -11.91 -6.21
C TYR A 51 1.88 -13.30 -6.83
N THR A 52 0.83 -13.75 -7.50
CA THR A 52 0.74 -15.03 -8.22
C THR A 52 0.09 -14.85 -9.60
N GLY A 53 0.06 -13.60 -10.09
CA GLY A 53 -0.58 -13.28 -11.36
C GLY A 53 0.18 -13.84 -12.56
N PRO A 54 -0.49 -13.95 -13.73
CA PRO A 54 0.01 -14.67 -14.90
C PRO A 54 1.08 -13.91 -15.70
N HIS A 55 1.37 -12.64 -15.36
CA HIS A 55 2.25 -11.79 -16.15
C HIS A 55 3.73 -12.16 -15.95
N LEU A 56 4.27 -13.01 -16.84
CA LEU A 56 5.68 -13.44 -16.86
C LEU A 56 6.68 -12.28 -16.90
N GLU A 57 6.33 -11.15 -17.51
CA GLU A 57 7.20 -9.96 -17.60
C GLU A 57 7.13 -9.05 -16.36
N LEU A 58 6.18 -9.29 -15.44
CA LEU A 58 6.02 -8.49 -14.24
C LEU A 58 6.76 -9.13 -13.07
N TYR A 59 7.91 -8.58 -12.72
CA TYR A 59 8.57 -8.91 -11.47
C TYR A 59 7.96 -8.10 -10.32
N THR A 60 7.13 -8.71 -9.48
CA THR A 60 6.64 -8.13 -8.22
C THR A 60 6.42 -9.26 -7.22
N GLU A 61 6.68 -9.01 -5.94
CA GLU A 61 6.67 -10.05 -4.90
C GLU A 61 5.37 -10.02 -4.11
N LYS A 62 4.92 -8.82 -3.73
CA LYS A 62 3.65 -8.58 -3.04
C LYS A 62 2.80 -7.58 -3.80
N VAL A 63 1.50 -7.68 -3.62
CA VAL A 63 0.54 -6.67 -4.05
C VAL A 63 -0.32 -6.23 -2.89
N THR A 64 -0.60 -4.93 -2.83
CA THR A 64 -1.61 -4.34 -1.94
C THR A 64 -2.58 -3.52 -2.76
N GLY A 65 -3.86 -3.52 -2.40
CA GLY A 65 -4.85 -2.82 -3.22
C GLY A 65 -6.30 -3.11 -2.89
N THR A 66 -7.11 -2.94 -3.92
CA THR A 66 -8.56 -3.12 -3.90
C THR A 66 -8.98 -4.05 -5.04
N THR A 67 -10.27 -4.07 -5.37
CA THR A 67 -10.79 -4.78 -6.56
C THR A 67 -10.61 -4.00 -7.86
N THR A 68 -10.07 -2.78 -7.82
CA THR A 68 -9.97 -1.89 -8.99
C THR A 68 -8.53 -1.55 -9.37
N ALA A 69 -7.61 -1.56 -8.41
CA ALA A 69 -6.22 -1.21 -8.63
C ALA A 69 -5.33 -1.83 -7.56
N CYS A 70 -4.11 -2.20 -7.95
CA CYS A 70 -3.10 -2.75 -7.06
C CYS A 70 -1.75 -2.05 -7.22
N LEU A 71 -1.04 -1.93 -6.09
CA LEU A 71 0.35 -1.52 -6.02
C LEU A 71 1.22 -2.76 -5.88
N GLY A 72 2.10 -2.98 -6.85
CA GLY A 72 3.13 -4.01 -6.81
C GLY A 72 4.32 -3.56 -5.97
N LEU A 73 4.82 -4.45 -5.14
CA LEU A 73 5.87 -4.23 -4.18
C LEU A 73 6.99 -5.27 -4.32
N ILE A 74 8.23 -4.82 -4.19
CA ILE A 74 9.41 -5.68 -4.10
C ILE A 74 10.14 -5.43 -2.78
N GLN A 75 10.75 -6.47 -2.22
CA GLN A 75 11.55 -6.33 -1.03
C GLN A 75 12.85 -5.59 -1.36
N SER A 76 13.16 -4.58 -0.55
CA SER A 76 14.39 -3.82 -0.61
C SER A 76 14.88 -3.58 0.81
N LYS A 77 15.96 -4.27 1.20
CA LYS A 77 16.45 -4.31 2.58
C LYS A 77 15.35 -4.83 3.52
N ASP A 78 14.96 -4.01 4.51
CA ASP A 78 14.02 -4.39 5.57
C ASP A 78 12.56 -3.98 5.27
N CYS A 79 12.28 -3.43 4.08
CA CYS A 79 10.94 -3.00 3.72
C CYS A 79 10.55 -3.35 2.28
N TYR A 80 9.26 -3.23 1.98
CA TYR A 80 8.71 -3.37 0.65
C TYR A 80 8.55 -2.00 0.00
N ILE A 81 9.10 -1.83 -1.20
CA ILE A 81 8.99 -0.59 -1.97
C ILE A 81 8.11 -0.78 -3.21
N PRO A 82 7.32 0.25 -3.61
CA PRO A 82 6.55 0.19 -4.84
C PRO A 82 7.43 0.05 -6.07
N ASN A 83 7.07 -0.87 -6.96
CA ASN A 83 7.79 -1.08 -8.22
C ASN A 83 6.87 -1.10 -9.45
N SER A 84 5.57 -1.35 -9.27
CA SER A 84 4.61 -1.36 -10.36
C SER A 84 3.21 -0.99 -9.89
N VAL A 85 2.33 -0.69 -10.84
CA VAL A 85 0.90 -0.47 -10.62
C VAL A 85 0.13 -1.34 -11.60
N LEU A 86 -0.96 -1.94 -11.13
CA LEU A 86 -1.76 -2.91 -11.88
C LEU A 86 -3.22 -2.46 -11.87
N SER A 87 -3.86 -2.52 -13.03
CA SER A 87 -5.29 -2.23 -13.21
C SER A 87 -6.09 -3.52 -13.09
N GLU A 88 -6.00 -4.15 -11.93
CA GLU A 88 -6.49 -5.50 -11.69
C GLU A 88 -7.19 -5.63 -10.33
N ASP A 89 -8.09 -6.60 -10.24
CA ASP A 89 -8.68 -7.04 -8.98
C ASP A 89 -7.69 -7.92 -8.23
N ILE A 90 -7.27 -7.48 -7.04
CA ILE A 90 -6.28 -8.22 -6.23
C ILE A 90 -6.67 -9.67 -5.99
N ARG A 91 -7.97 -9.98 -5.89
CA ARG A 91 -8.49 -11.34 -5.63
C ARG A 91 -8.20 -12.34 -6.74
N SER A 92 -7.82 -11.83 -7.91
CA SER A 92 -7.48 -12.62 -9.10
C SER A 92 -5.98 -12.88 -9.22
N ILE A 93 -5.14 -12.14 -8.50
CA ILE A 93 -3.68 -12.15 -8.64
C ILE A 93 -2.93 -12.52 -7.36
N VAL A 94 -3.66 -12.89 -6.29
CA VAL A 94 -3.09 -13.43 -5.05
C VAL A 94 -3.75 -14.74 -4.65
N PRO A 95 -3.09 -15.59 -3.83
CA PRO A 95 -3.72 -16.78 -3.27
C PRO A 95 -4.98 -16.44 -2.48
N LYS A 96 -5.98 -17.33 -2.55
CA LYS A 96 -7.24 -17.18 -1.82
C LYS A 96 -7.16 -17.84 -0.44
N PRO A 97 -7.71 -17.20 0.62
CA PRO A 97 -8.26 -15.85 0.63
C PRO A 97 -7.15 -14.78 0.65
N PRO A 98 -7.37 -13.59 0.06
CA PRO A 98 -6.43 -12.48 0.19
C PRO A 98 -6.30 -12.07 1.66
N GLY A 99 -5.11 -11.62 2.04
CA GLY A 99 -4.88 -11.02 3.36
C GLY A 99 -5.70 -9.74 3.51
N LYS A 100 -6.33 -9.55 4.67
CA LYS A 100 -7.11 -8.34 4.98
C LYS A 100 -6.23 -7.32 5.68
N ILE A 101 -6.33 -6.07 5.26
CA ILE A 101 -5.70 -4.94 5.95
C ILE A 101 -6.67 -4.47 7.04
N PHE A 102 -6.17 -4.38 8.28
CA PHE A 102 -6.94 -3.90 9.42
C PHE A 102 -6.60 -2.47 9.83
N ALA A 103 -5.36 -2.06 9.63
CA ALA A 103 -4.91 -0.70 9.89
C ALA A 103 -3.82 -0.30 8.89
N ILE A 104 -3.72 0.99 8.57
CA ILE A 104 -2.58 1.56 7.84
C ILE A 104 -2.05 2.73 8.67
N PHE A 105 -0.76 2.66 8.98
CA PHE A 105 -0.04 3.70 9.69
C PHE A 105 0.89 4.44 8.73
N LYS A 106 1.02 5.76 8.91
CA LYS A 106 1.81 6.63 8.03
C LYS A 106 2.74 7.55 8.83
N LYS A 107 3.90 7.82 8.24
CA LYS A 107 4.87 8.82 8.71
C LYS A 107 5.56 9.53 7.55
N PRO A 108 6.08 10.75 7.77
CA PRO A 108 7.04 11.36 6.85
C PRO A 108 8.29 10.50 6.67
N ILE A 109 8.94 10.61 5.51
CA ILE A 109 10.21 9.93 5.24
C ILE A 109 11.26 10.38 6.27
N GLY A 110 11.93 9.41 6.90
CA GLY A 110 12.97 9.67 7.90
C GLY A 110 12.44 9.97 9.32
N ALA A 111 11.12 10.12 9.52
CA ALA A 111 10.58 10.28 10.86
C ALA A 111 10.76 8.98 11.67
N PRO A 112 11.04 9.06 12.98
CA PRO A 112 11.20 7.88 13.82
C PRO A 112 9.86 7.15 14.00
N LEU A 113 8.77 7.90 14.22
CA LEU A 113 7.47 7.36 14.60
C LEU A 113 6.40 7.50 13.51
N TYR A 114 5.52 6.49 13.45
CA TYR A 114 4.22 6.56 12.78
C TYR A 114 3.22 7.33 13.63
N THR A 115 2.84 8.51 13.15
CA THR A 115 1.98 9.47 13.86
C THR A 115 0.60 9.62 13.25
N GLN A 116 0.28 8.85 12.20
CA GLN A 116 -1.01 8.90 11.53
C GLN A 116 -1.58 7.50 11.32
N LEU A 117 -2.84 7.30 11.69
CA LEU A 117 -3.66 6.14 11.34
C LEU A 117 -4.56 6.52 10.15
N THR A 118 -4.15 6.15 8.93
CA THR A 118 -4.82 6.56 7.68
C THR A 118 -5.98 5.65 7.29
N TYR A 119 -6.04 4.45 7.87
CA TYR A 119 -7.15 3.53 7.71
C TYR A 119 -7.29 2.64 8.94
N LYS A 120 -8.54 2.36 9.33
CA LYS A 120 -8.93 1.35 10.31
C LYS A 120 -10.12 0.56 9.78
N SER A 121 -10.06 -0.76 9.83
CA SER A 121 -11.20 -1.62 9.49
C SER A 121 -12.34 -1.38 10.48
N LYS A 122 -13.58 -1.45 9.97
CA LYS A 122 -14.76 -1.36 10.83
C LYS A 122 -14.74 -2.53 11.84
N ASN A 123 -15.21 -2.25 13.05
CA ASN A 123 -15.42 -3.24 14.12
C ASN A 123 -14.15 -3.93 14.65
N ILE A 124 -12.98 -3.31 14.50
CA ILE A 124 -11.73 -3.80 15.10
C ILE A 124 -11.10 -2.68 15.90
N ASN A 125 -10.81 -2.98 17.16
CA ASN A 125 -10.04 -2.11 18.03
C ASN A 125 -8.57 -2.46 17.85
N ILE A 126 -7.76 -1.45 17.51
CA ILE A 126 -6.33 -1.65 17.29
C ILE A 126 -5.62 -1.34 18.60
N THR A 127 -5.38 -2.38 19.40
CA THR A 127 -4.70 -2.26 20.69
C THR A 127 -3.24 -2.65 20.58
N LYS A 128 -2.44 -2.34 21.62
CA LYS A 128 -1.02 -2.72 21.70
C LYS A 128 -0.78 -4.23 21.54
N LYS A 129 -1.75 -5.08 21.90
CA LYS A 129 -1.64 -6.54 21.78
C LYS A 129 -1.74 -7.03 20.32
N CYS A 130 -2.31 -6.22 19.43
CA CYS A 130 -2.46 -6.56 18.01
C CYS A 130 -1.18 -6.35 17.19
N LEU A 131 -0.18 -5.64 17.74
CA LEU A 131 1.06 -5.31 17.03
C LEU A 131 2.23 -6.17 17.53
N PRO A 132 3.15 -6.58 16.63
CA PRO A 132 4.47 -7.09 17.01
C PRO A 132 5.21 -6.12 17.93
N LYS A 133 6.03 -6.67 18.83
CA LYS A 133 6.73 -5.87 19.87
C LYS A 133 7.65 -4.82 19.26
N GLU A 134 8.25 -5.13 18.12
CA GLU A 134 9.17 -4.28 17.38
C GLU A 134 8.46 -3.03 16.85
N LEU A 135 7.19 -3.14 16.44
CA LEU A 135 6.42 -2.01 15.92
C LEU A 135 5.89 -1.09 17.02
N LEU A 136 5.80 -1.56 18.27
CA LEU A 136 5.35 -0.72 19.39
C LEU A 136 6.31 0.44 19.68
N THR A 137 7.60 0.28 19.35
CA THR A 137 8.60 1.37 19.47
C THR A 137 8.59 2.32 18.28
N GLU A 138 7.91 1.96 17.19
CA GLU A 138 7.84 2.75 15.96
C GLU A 138 6.51 3.47 15.78
N VAL A 139 5.47 3.14 16.55
CA VAL A 139 4.13 3.73 16.42
C VAL A 139 3.84 4.65 17.60
N ASP A 140 3.26 5.82 17.35
CA ASP A 140 2.71 6.68 18.39
C ASP A 140 1.57 5.96 19.11
N THR A 141 1.80 5.60 20.37
CA THR A 141 0.84 4.80 21.14
C THR A 141 -0.50 5.50 21.40
N SER A 142 -0.59 6.83 21.19
CA SER A 142 -1.86 7.56 21.24
C SER A 142 -2.80 7.21 20.10
N LEU A 143 -2.29 6.60 19.03
CA LEU A 143 -3.10 6.07 17.91
C LEU A 143 -3.75 4.72 18.23
N LEU A 144 -3.39 4.09 19.36
CA LEU A 144 -3.84 2.77 19.76
C LEU A 144 -4.91 2.89 20.84
N GLU A 145 -5.86 1.97 20.83
CA GLU A 145 -6.94 1.91 21.81
C GLU A 145 -6.47 1.15 23.07
N ASP A 146 -6.94 1.60 24.24
CA ASP A 146 -6.70 0.91 25.51
C ASP A 146 -7.51 -0.39 25.58
N ASN A 147 -7.01 -1.41 26.29
CA ASN A 147 -7.69 -2.69 26.45
C ASN A 147 -8.93 -2.63 27.38
N ASN A 148 -9.54 -1.46 27.57
CA ASN A 148 -10.67 -1.30 28.48
C ASN A 148 -11.98 -1.69 27.76
N ASN A 149 -12.14 -2.98 27.49
CA ASN A 149 -13.45 -3.61 27.45
C ASN A 149 -13.39 -4.85 28.33
N SER A 150 -14.15 -4.77 29.42
CA SER A 150 -14.51 -5.84 30.33
C SER A 150 -15.23 -6.96 29.58
N ASP A 151 -14.52 -8.04 29.30
CA ASP A 151 -15.12 -9.37 29.09
C ASP A 151 -14.86 -10.21 30.35
N ASP A 152 -15.35 -9.72 31.49
CA ASP A 152 -15.70 -10.58 32.63
C ASP A 152 -17.21 -10.82 32.53
N ASN A 153 -17.59 -11.81 31.72
CA ASN A 153 -18.88 -12.50 31.83
C ASN A 153 -18.70 -13.90 31.25
N GLU A 154 -18.03 -14.75 32.03
CA GLU A 154 -18.08 -16.20 31.90
C GLU A 154 -19.41 -16.67 32.52
N PRO A 155 -20.33 -17.32 31.79
CA PRO A 155 -21.46 -17.97 32.43
C PRO A 155 -21.00 -19.28 33.06
N ALA A 156 -21.44 -19.49 34.30
CA ALA A 156 -21.31 -20.72 35.08
C ALA A 156 -22.03 -21.92 34.46
#